data_AF-A0A0Q9KKZ0-F1
#
_entry.id   AF-A0A0Q9KKZ0-F1
#
_cell.length_a   1.000
_cell.length_b   1.000
_cell.length_c   1.000
_cell.angle_alpha   90.00
_cell.angle_beta   90.00
_cell.angle_gamma   90.00
#
_symmetry.space_group_name_H-M   'P 1'
#
loop_
_entity.id
_entity.type
_entity.pdbx_description
1 polymer ?
#
loop_
_entity_poly.entity_id
_entity_poly.type
_entity_poly.pdbx_seq_one_letter_code
_entity_poly.pdbx_strand_id
1 'polypeptide(L)' 'MALLVVTGLRNGGVRRKVVFTIAAAMRALDLAAKRGVPASVALVQLQPVGHVDLDGEGGQHE' A
#
# COMPACT_ATOMS: atom_id res chain seq x y z
N MET A 1 10.63 -12.02 -0.19
CA MET A 1 10.44 -10.97 -1.22
C MET A 1 10.13 -9.68 -0.48
N ALA A 2 10.97 -8.64 -0.57
CA ALA A 2 10.79 -7.41 0.19
C ALA A 2 9.74 -6.50 -0.48
N LEU A 3 8.84 -5.93 0.32
CA LEU A 3 7.74 -5.08 -0.13
C LEU A 3 7.85 -3.70 0.51
N LEU A 4 7.51 -2.67 -0.26
CA LEU A 4 7.53 -1.26 0.16
C LEU A 4 6.10 -0.72 0.17
N VAL A 5 5.76 0.06 1.20
CA VAL A 5 4.52 0.84 1.21
C VAL A 5 4.83 2.23 0.71
N VAL A 6 4.23 2.62 -0.40
CA VAL A 6 4.25 4.00 -0.88
C VAL A 6 3.01 4.71 -0.32
N THR A 7 3.24 5.82 0.36
CA THR A 7 2.19 6.65 0.95
C THR A 7 2.13 7.98 0.20
N GLY A 8 1.02 8.21 -0.51
CA GLY A 8 0.76 9.50 -1.15
C GLY A 8 0.17 10.48 -0.15
N LEU A 9 0.77 11.67 -0.02
CA LEU A 9 0.32 12.72 0.88
C LEU A 9 -0.45 13.80 0.10
N ARG A 10 -1.58 14.25 0.63
CA ARG A 10 -2.32 15.42 0.11
C ARG A 10 -2.91 16.19 1.30
N ASN A 11 -2.69 17.49 1.36
CA ASN A 11 -3.15 18.37 2.45
C ASN A 11 -2.73 17.88 3.85
N GLY A 12 -1.52 17.32 3.99
CA GLY A 12 -1.01 16.80 5.27
C GLY A 12 -1.54 15.43 5.69
N GLY A 13 -2.48 14.83 4.95
CA GLY A 13 -3.06 13.52 5.24
C GLY A 13 -2.58 12.40 4.32
N VAL A 14 -2.62 11.16 4.83
CA VAL A 14 -2.36 9.93 4.07
C VAL A 14 -3.59 9.59 3.22
N ARG A 15 -3.49 9.69 1.90
CA ARG A 15 -4.60 9.38 1.00
C ARG A 15 -4.71 7.90 0.66
N ARG A 16 -3.56 7.25 0.44
CA ARG A 16 -3.50 5.85 -0.01
C ARG A 16 -2.20 5.22 0.42
N LYS A 17 -2.29 4.01 0.99
CA LYS A 17 -1.14 3.11 1.21
C LYS A 17 -1.26 1.99 0.19
N VAL A 18 -0.21 1.77 -0.60
CA VAL A 18 -0.16 0.67 -1.57
C VAL A 18 1.13 -0.10 -1.36
N VAL A 19 1.03 -1.42 -1.32
CA VAL A 19 2.17 -2.32 -1.20
C VAL A 19 2.71 -2.59 -2.61
N PHE A 20 4.02 -2.40 -2.79
CA PHE A 20 4.73 -2.59 -4.04
C PHE A 20 5.93 -3.50 -3.84
N THR A 21 6.37 -4.14 -4.93
CA THR A 21 7.75 -4.63 -5.02
C THR A 21 8.72 -3.45 -5.06
N ILE A 22 10.01 -3.67 -4.74
CA ILE A 22 11.02 -2.60 -4.72
C ILE A 22 11.06 -1.81 -6.04
N ALA A 23 11.17 -2.51 -7.16
CA ALA A 23 11.24 -1.88 -8.49
C ALA A 23 9.94 -1.13 -8.88
N ALA A 24 8.77 -1.56 -8.39
CA ALA A 24 7.52 -0.86 -8.64
C ALA A 24 7.39 0.39 -7.75
N ALA A 25 7.84 0.33 -6.50
CA ALA A 25 7.84 1.46 -5.58
C ALA A 25 8.75 2.60 -6.09
N MET A 26 9.94 2.28 -6.60
CA MET A 26 10.84 3.27 -7.20
C MET A 26 10.17 4.00 -8.36
N ARG A 27 9.54 3.26 -9.28
CA ARG A 27 8.81 3.86 -10.41
C ARG A 27 7.65 4.76 -9.95
N ALA A 28 6.96 4.40 -8.86
CA ALA A 28 5.90 5.22 -8.29
C ALA A 28 6.43 6.52 -7.67
N LEU A 29 7.59 6.47 -6.99
CA LEU A 29 8.26 7.65 -6.45
C LEU A 29 8.71 8.60 -7.57
N ASP A 30 9.32 8.07 -8.63
CA ASP A 30 9.73 8.89 -9.78
C ASP A 30 8.54 9.60 -10.42
N LEU A 31 7.40 8.92 -10.54
CA LEU A 31 6.18 9.50 -11.07
C LEU A 31 5.62 10.59 -10.13
N ALA A 32 5.67 10.38 -8.81
CA ALA A 32 5.24 11.37 -7.84
C ALA A 32 6.12 12.63 -7.89
N ALA A 33 7.44 12.45 -7.96
CA ALA A 33 8.41 13.54 -8.11
C ALA A 33 8.16 14.34 -9.40
N LYS A 34 7.98 13.67 -10.54
CA LYS A 34 7.64 14.31 -11.83
C LYS A 34 6.34 15.11 -11.78
N ARG A 35 5.41 14.76 -10.89
CA ARG A 35 4.12 15.45 -10.72
C ARG A 35 4.15 16.50 -9.60
N GLY A 36 5.28 16.71 -8.94
CA GLY A 36 5.39 17.61 -7.78
C GLY A 36 4.54 17.15 -6.58
N VAL A 37 4.21 15.86 -6.50
CA VAL A 37 3.38 15.31 -5.43
C VAL A 37 4.30 14.77 -4.33
N PRO A 38 4.13 15.20 -3.07
CA PRO A 38 4.88 14.63 -1.96
C PRO A 38 4.48 13.16 -1.73
N ALA A 39 5.49 12.30 -1.68
CA ALA A 39 5.34 10.87 -1.42
C ALA A 39 6.41 10.40 -0.43
N SER A 40 6.06 9.45 0.43
CA SER A 40 7.00 8.78 1.32
C SER A 40 6.96 7.27 1.10
N VAL A 41 8.09 6.61 1.38
CA VAL A 41 8.22 5.16 1.31
C VAL A 41 8.67 4.63 2.67
N ALA A 42 8.06 3.53 3.08
CA ALA A 42 8.49 2.75 4.24
C ALA A 42 8.71 1.29 3.85
N LEU A 43 9.78 0.70 4.37
CA LEU A 43 9.99 -0.75 4.31
C LEU A 43 9.06 -1.39 5.34
N VAL A 44 8.24 -2.34 4.89
CA VAL A 44 7.34 -3.07 5.78
C VAL A 44 7.55 -4.56 5.59
N GLN A 45 7.59 -5.29 6.69
CA GLN A 45 7.49 -6.73 6.68
C GLN A 45 6.01 -7.10 6.77
N LEU A 46 5.48 -7.76 5.73
CA LEU A 46 4.16 -8.36 5.82
C LEU A 46 4.26 -9.61 6.69
N GLN A 47 3.49 -9.64 7.78
CA GLN A 47 3.26 -10.87 8.51
C GLN A 47 2.25 -11.71 7.71
N PRO A 48 2.53 -13.00 7.45
CA PRO A 48 1.56 -13.88 6.85
C PRO A 48 0.37 -13.99 7.81
N VAL A 49 -0.80 -13.58 7.35
CA VAL A 49 -2.04 -13.87 8.07
C VAL A 49 -2.41 -15.31 7.71
N GLY A 50 -2.43 -16.20 8.69
CA GLY A 50 -2.94 -17.56 8.49
C GLY A 50 -4.36 -17.46 7.94
N HIS A 51 -4.61 -18.12 6.81
CA HIS A 51 -5.85 -18.18 6.04
C HIS A 51 -6.95 -17.23 6.53
N VAL A 52 -7.02 -16.02 5.96
CA VAL A 52 -8.23 -15.21 6.07
C VAL A 52 -9.24 -15.89 5.17
N ASP A 53 -10.21 -16.56 5.78
CA ASP A 53 -11.39 -17.05 5.08
C ASP A 53 -12.19 -15.83 4.61
N LEU A 54 -12.00 -15.45 3.34
CA LEU A 54 -12.70 -14.33 2.72
C LEU A 54 -14.12 -14.72 2.29
N ASP A 55 -14.50 -16.00 2.43
CA ASP A 55 -15.83 -16.51 2.10
C ASP A 55 -16.79 -16.49 3.31
N GLY A 56 -16.32 -16.06 4.48
CA GLY A 56 -17.07 -16.07 5.75
C GLY A 56 -18.12 -14.95 5.94
N GLU A 57 -18.17 -13.91 5.11
CA GLU A 57 -19.15 -12.81 5.22
C GLU A 57 -20.44 -13.06 4.41
N GLY A 58 -20.87 -14.32 4.33
CA GLY A 58 -21.97 -14.76 3.47
C GLY A 58 -23.27 -15.17 4.16
N GLY A 59 -23.42 -15.07 5.48
CA GLY A 59 -24.66 -15.56 6.10
C GLY A 59 -24.91 -15.14 7.52
N GLN A 60 -25.63 -14.02 7.69
CA GLN A 60 -26.67 -13.86 8.72
C GLN A 60 -27.67 -12.79 8.25
N HIS A 61 -28.67 -13.22 7.47
CA HIS A 61 -29.92 -12.50 7.25
C HIS A 61 -31.02 -13.55 7.03
N GLU A 62 -31.41 -14.22 8.12
CA GLU A 62 -32.71 -14.89 8.30
C GLU A 62 -33.24 -14.57 9.69
#